data_AF-A0A7S2LMZ0-F1
#
_entry.id   AF-A0A7S2LMZ0-F1
#
_cell.length_a   1.000
_cell.length_b   1.000
_cell.length_c   1.000
_cell.angle_alpha   90.00
_cell.angle_beta   90.00
_cell.angle_gamma   90.00
#
_symmetry.space_group_name_H-M   'P 1'
#
loop_
_entity.id
_entity.type
_entity.pdbx_description
1 polymer ?
#
loop_
_entity_poly.entity_id
_entity_poly.type
_entity_poly.pdbx_seq_one_letter_code
_entity_poly.pdbx_strand_id
1 'polypeptide(L)'
;KEWTPDEVSNWTKSVKGMQEDVSNLFIENSINGTELLALDRDGLKDIGVKRVGTICLLLEEIGAMKEKVNKEAVTLIEHSPYCFGKILDFLRLKHLNSLELTGVPALPSVCEHKRGMFETVVRYYFPGDCSTLVLGS
;
A
#
# COMPACT_ATOMS: atom_id res chain seq x y z
N LYS A 1 -1.59 -4.85 -9.94
CA LYS A 1 -1.89 -6.09 -10.71
C LYS A 1 -1.61 -7.23 -9.76
N GLU A 2 -2.58 -8.09 -9.47
CA GLU A 2 -2.36 -9.24 -8.58
C GLU A 2 -1.54 -10.29 -9.32
N TRP A 3 -0.43 -10.74 -8.73
CA TRP A 3 0.37 -11.81 -9.32
C TRP A 3 -0.26 -13.17 -9.06
N THR A 4 -0.31 -14.02 -10.08
CA THR A 4 -0.71 -15.42 -9.93
C THR A 4 0.39 -16.23 -9.24
N PRO A 5 0.08 -17.43 -8.71
CA PRO A 5 1.11 -18.32 -8.16
C PRO A 5 2.24 -18.66 -9.14
N ASP A 6 1.93 -18.77 -10.44
CA ASP A 6 2.94 -18.94 -11.49
C ASP A 6 3.85 -17.72 -11.63
N GLU A 7 3.27 -16.52 -11.61
CA GLU A 7 4.04 -15.26 -11.65
C GLU A 7 4.93 -15.12 -10.40
N VAL A 8 4.43 -15.50 -9.22
CA VAL A 8 5.20 -15.54 -7.96
C VAL A 8 6.36 -16.54 -8.06
N SER A 9 6.13 -17.75 -8.55
CA SER A 9 7.19 -18.74 -8.70
C SER A 9 8.25 -18.31 -9.72
N ASN A 10 7.84 -17.73 -10.83
CA ASN A 10 8.76 -17.15 -11.82
C ASN A 10 9.58 -16.01 -11.23
N TRP A 11 8.97 -15.15 -10.41
CA TRP A 11 9.70 -14.13 -9.66
C TRP A 11 10.72 -14.78 -8.71
N THR A 12 10.35 -15.81 -7.94
CA THR A 12 11.27 -16.51 -7.04
C THR A 12 12.49 -17.07 -7.79
N LYS A 13 12.29 -17.63 -9.00
CA LYS A 13 13.39 -18.09 -9.88
C LYS A 13 14.31 -16.96 -10.34
N SER A 14 13.79 -15.75 -10.48
CA SER A 14 14.55 -14.58 -10.91
C SER A 14 15.46 -14.00 -9.81
N VAL A 15 15.20 -14.33 -8.55
CA VAL A 15 16.02 -13.88 -7.42
C VAL A 15 17.42 -14.48 -7.51
N LYS A 16 18.44 -13.61 -7.50
CA LYS A 16 19.83 -14.02 -7.66
C LYS A 16 20.27 -14.95 -6.53
N GLY A 17 20.77 -16.13 -6.88
CA GLY A 17 21.21 -17.13 -5.91
C GLY A 17 20.08 -18.02 -5.36
N MET A 18 18.87 -17.91 -5.90
CA MET A 18 17.77 -18.81 -5.56
C MET A 18 17.95 -20.19 -6.19
N GLN A 19 17.59 -21.23 -5.46
CA GLN A 19 17.53 -22.59 -5.98
C GLN A 19 16.15 -22.90 -6.54
N GLU A 20 16.10 -23.76 -7.56
CA GLU A 20 14.86 -24.06 -8.28
C GLU A 20 13.82 -24.79 -7.41
N ASP A 21 14.26 -25.60 -6.44
CA ASP A 21 13.40 -26.27 -5.46
C ASP A 21 12.57 -25.28 -4.63
N VAL A 22 13.14 -24.12 -4.29
CA VAL A 22 12.45 -23.07 -3.53
C VAL A 22 11.27 -22.53 -4.31
N SER A 23 11.41 -22.35 -5.63
CA SER A 23 10.32 -21.81 -6.46
C SER A 23 9.11 -22.72 -6.56
N ASN A 24 9.32 -24.05 -6.45
CA ASN A 24 8.23 -25.03 -6.47
C ASN A 24 7.40 -24.94 -5.18
N LEU A 25 8.02 -24.64 -4.03
CA LEU A 25 7.31 -24.49 -2.76
C LEU A 25 6.23 -23.40 -2.83
N PHE A 26 6.48 -22.30 -3.56
CA PHE A 26 5.50 -21.22 -3.74
C PHE A 26 4.31 -21.64 -4.60
N ILE A 27 4.55 -22.45 -5.64
CA ILE A 27 3.47 -23.03 -6.47
C ILE A 27 2.69 -24.09 -5.67
N GLU A 28 3.38 -24.98 -4.97
CA GLU A 28 2.76 -26.06 -4.19
C GLU A 28 1.83 -25.53 -3.10
N ASN A 29 2.22 -24.41 -2.47
CA ASN A 29 1.40 -23.71 -1.48
C ASN A 29 0.43 -22.68 -2.10
N SER A 30 0.35 -22.58 -3.44
CA SER A 30 -0.54 -21.67 -4.16
C SER A 30 -0.42 -20.20 -3.75
N ILE A 31 0.80 -19.76 -3.41
CA ILE A 31 1.06 -18.40 -2.91
C ILE A 31 0.85 -17.37 -4.03
N ASN A 32 -0.12 -16.48 -3.87
CA ASN A 32 -0.35 -15.36 -4.79
C ASN A 32 0.45 -14.11 -4.41
N GLY A 33 0.40 -13.06 -5.25
CA GLY A 33 1.17 -11.83 -5.03
C GLY A 33 0.85 -11.09 -3.73
N THR A 34 -0.40 -11.13 -3.27
CA THR A 34 -0.82 -10.48 -2.01
C THR A 34 -0.27 -11.25 -0.82
N GLU A 35 -0.34 -12.57 -0.85
CA GLU A 35 0.21 -13.46 0.17
C GLU A 35 1.74 -13.39 0.22
N LEU A 36 2.41 -13.30 -0.93
CA LEU A 36 3.86 -13.09 -1.01
C LEU A 36 4.30 -11.85 -0.24
N LEU A 37 3.56 -10.74 -0.38
CA LEU A 37 3.84 -9.52 0.37
C LEU A 37 3.47 -9.67 1.85
N ALA A 38 2.58 -10.58 2.24
CA ALA A 38 2.27 -10.83 3.64
C ALA A 38 3.27 -11.78 4.33
N LEU A 39 4.02 -12.59 3.57
CA LEU A 39 4.95 -13.56 4.11
C LEU A 39 6.02 -12.93 5.01
N ASP A 40 6.20 -13.54 6.17
CA ASP A 40 7.25 -13.23 7.13
C ASP A 40 8.20 -14.43 7.30
N ARG A 41 9.11 -14.32 8.27
CA ARG A 41 10.10 -15.37 8.53
C ARG A 41 9.45 -16.73 8.83
N ASP A 42 8.34 -16.75 9.54
CA ASP A 42 7.71 -17.98 9.98
C ASP A 42 6.83 -18.56 8.88
N GLY A 43 6.10 -17.72 8.13
CA GLY A 43 5.42 -18.12 6.90
C GLY A 43 6.36 -18.77 5.88
N LEU A 44 7.58 -18.23 5.70
CA LEU A 44 8.59 -18.84 4.82
C LEU A 44 9.07 -20.22 5.31
N LYS A 45 9.14 -20.45 6.63
CA LYS A 45 9.46 -21.78 7.15
C LYS A 45 8.29 -22.74 6.98
N ASP A 46 7.07 -22.26 7.17
CA ASP A 46 5.85 -23.06 7.09
C ASP A 46 5.59 -23.57 5.68
N ILE A 47 5.93 -22.80 4.64
CA ILE A 47 5.91 -23.27 3.24
C ILE A 47 7.06 -24.25 2.91
N GLY A 48 7.99 -24.47 3.84
CA GLY A 48 9.06 -25.46 3.72
C GLY A 48 10.45 -24.90 3.37
N VAL A 49 10.67 -23.58 3.40
CA VAL A 49 12.02 -23.02 3.19
C VAL A 49 12.87 -23.27 4.44
N LYS A 50 13.85 -24.18 4.35
CA LYS A 50 14.67 -24.60 5.50
C LYS A 50 15.95 -23.80 5.67
N ARG A 51 16.51 -23.27 4.58
CA ARG A 51 17.83 -22.64 4.58
C ARG A 51 17.72 -21.20 5.07
N VAL A 52 18.41 -20.90 6.17
CA VAL A 52 18.38 -19.56 6.78
C VAL A 52 18.85 -18.47 5.81
N GLY A 53 19.89 -18.72 5.01
CA GLY A 53 20.35 -17.78 3.98
C GLY A 53 19.28 -17.46 2.93
N THR A 54 18.56 -18.48 2.48
CA THR A 54 17.43 -18.33 1.53
C THR A 54 16.29 -17.52 2.14
N ILE A 55 15.94 -17.80 3.40
CA ILE A 55 14.91 -17.02 4.11
C ILE A 55 15.32 -15.54 4.18
N CYS A 56 16.57 -15.24 4.53
CA CYS A 56 17.04 -13.86 4.60
C CYS A 56 16.99 -13.16 3.24
N LEU A 57 17.41 -13.82 2.15
CA LEU A 57 17.34 -13.27 0.79
C LEU A 57 15.89 -13.00 0.35
N LEU A 58 14.98 -13.94 0.60
CA LEU A 58 13.56 -13.76 0.29
C LEU A 58 12.96 -12.57 1.06
N LEU A 59 13.27 -12.44 2.35
CA LEU A 59 12.78 -11.33 3.17
C LEU A 59 13.31 -9.98 2.68
N GLU A 60 14.58 -9.91 2.25
CA GLU A 60 15.17 -8.70 1.68
C GLU A 60 14.47 -8.29 0.38
N GLU A 61 14.27 -9.23 -0.54
CA GLU A 61 13.61 -8.97 -1.81
C GLU A 61 12.12 -8.62 -1.65
N ILE A 62 11.40 -9.32 -0.75
CA ILE A 62 10.01 -8.98 -0.38
C ILE A 62 9.96 -7.57 0.23
N GLY A 63 10.91 -7.22 1.09
CA GLY A 63 11.04 -5.88 1.65
C GLY A 63 11.23 -4.81 0.56
N ALA A 64 12.16 -5.04 -0.38
CA ALA A 64 12.40 -4.15 -1.49
C ALA A 64 11.16 -3.98 -2.40
N MET A 65 10.38 -5.05 -2.61
CA MET A 65 9.10 -4.96 -3.33
C MET A 65 8.07 -4.11 -2.58
N LYS A 66 7.92 -4.31 -1.26
CA LYS A 66 7.04 -3.47 -0.43
C LYS A 66 7.41 -2.00 -0.51
N GLU A 67 8.70 -1.68 -0.45
CA GLU A 67 9.17 -0.30 -0.56
C GLU A 67 8.85 0.33 -1.92
N LYS A 68 8.98 -0.42 -3.02
CA LYS A 68 8.63 0.07 -4.37
C LYS A 68 7.14 0.37 -4.48
N VAL A 69 6.29 -0.54 -4.00
CA VAL A 69 4.83 -0.32 -3.96
C VAL A 69 4.48 0.90 -3.13
N ASN A 70 5.14 1.07 -1.97
CA ASN A 70 4.92 2.24 -1.13
C ASN A 70 5.39 3.53 -1.82
N LYS A 71 6.57 3.53 -2.46
CA LYS A 71 7.07 4.70 -3.22
C LYS A 71 6.18 5.05 -4.41
N GLU A 72 5.60 4.06 -5.11
CA GLU A 72 4.62 4.30 -6.17
C GLU A 72 3.33 4.90 -5.61
N ALA A 73 2.84 4.41 -4.47
CA ALA A 73 1.70 5.02 -3.78
C ALA A 73 2.00 6.46 -3.35
N VAL A 74 3.18 6.72 -2.78
CA VAL A 74 3.64 8.05 -2.35
C VAL A 74 3.77 9.02 -3.52
N THR A 75 4.37 8.60 -4.64
CA THR A 75 4.50 9.47 -5.83
C THR A 75 3.15 9.81 -6.47
N LEU A 76 2.18 8.89 -6.47
CA LEU A 76 0.80 9.17 -6.90
C LEU A 76 0.09 10.17 -5.96
N ILE A 77 0.43 10.19 -4.68
CA ILE A 77 -0.13 11.10 -3.66
C ILE A 77 0.51 12.50 -3.73
N GLU A 78 1.82 12.58 -3.93
CA GLU A 78 2.59 13.83 -4.02
C GLU A 78 2.19 14.68 -5.25
N HIS A 79 1.71 14.07 -6.32
CA HIS A 79 1.41 14.75 -7.59
C HIS A 79 -0.07 15.12 -7.81
N SER A 80 -0.88 15.20 -6.75
CA SER A 80 -2.24 15.75 -6.88
C SER A 80 -2.41 17.10 -6.15
N PRO A 81 -1.87 18.21 -6.70
CA PRO A 81 -2.15 19.57 -6.20
C PRO A 81 -3.65 19.85 -6.03
N TYR A 82 -4.47 19.22 -6.87
CA TYR A 82 -5.92 19.30 -6.80
C TYR A 82 -6.48 18.69 -5.51
N CYS A 83 -6.10 17.45 -5.18
CA CYS A 83 -6.57 16.79 -3.96
C CYS A 83 -6.06 17.52 -2.72
N PHE A 84 -4.79 17.93 -2.72
CA PHE A 84 -4.21 18.67 -1.60
C PHE A 84 -4.91 20.03 -1.38
N GLY A 85 -5.22 20.76 -2.46
CA GLY A 85 -5.98 22.00 -2.39
C GLY A 85 -7.35 21.81 -1.74
N LYS A 86 -8.09 20.75 -2.10
CA LYS A 86 -9.39 20.42 -1.51
C LYS A 86 -9.31 20.12 -0.01
N ILE A 87 -8.28 19.38 0.42
CA ILE A 87 -8.03 19.12 1.85
C ILE A 87 -7.74 20.44 2.57
N LEU A 88 -6.82 21.23 2.03
CA LEU A 88 -6.37 22.47 2.65
C LEU A 88 -7.51 23.49 2.78
N ASP A 89 -8.34 23.64 1.76
CA ASP A 89 -9.50 24.54 1.78
C ASP A 89 -10.52 24.12 2.85
N PHE A 90 -10.79 22.82 2.97
CA PHE A 90 -11.67 22.30 4.02
C PHE A 90 -11.11 22.54 5.42
N LEU A 91 -9.81 22.27 5.64
CA LEU A 91 -9.16 22.53 6.93
C LEU A 91 -9.17 24.02 7.30
N ARG A 92 -8.96 24.91 6.32
CA ARG A 92 -9.06 26.36 6.51
C ARG A 92 -10.47 26.76 6.93
N LEU A 93 -11.50 26.29 6.24
CA LEU A 93 -12.90 26.58 6.60
C LEU A 93 -13.26 26.01 7.98
N LYS A 94 -12.77 24.82 8.32
CA LYS A 94 -12.96 24.22 9.64
C LYS A 94 -12.30 25.04 10.75
N HIS A 95 -11.11 25.56 10.50
CA HIS A 95 -10.45 26.46 11.45
C HIS A 95 -11.23 27.77 11.63
N LEU A 96 -11.72 28.39 10.55
CA LEU A 96 -12.55 29.59 10.64
C LEU A 96 -13.86 29.35 11.41
N ASN A 97 -14.48 28.18 11.20
CA ASN A 97 -15.66 27.79 11.98
C ASN A 97 -15.33 27.60 13.47
N SER A 98 -14.14 27.07 13.81
CA SER A 98 -13.69 26.97 15.21
C SER A 98 -13.47 28.32 15.89
N LEU A 99 -13.31 29.38 15.11
CA LEU A 99 -13.23 30.77 15.57
C LEU A 99 -14.59 31.50 15.49
N GLU A 100 -15.68 30.78 15.19
CA GLU A 100 -17.04 31.31 15.00
C GLU A 100 -17.15 32.34 13.85
N LEU A 101 -16.18 32.36 12.93
CA LEU A 101 -16.15 33.29 11.80
C LEU A 101 -16.96 32.80 10.59
N THR A 102 -17.31 31.52 10.54
CA THR A 102 -18.08 30.89 9.46
C THR A 102 -19.01 29.80 9.98
N GLY A 103 -20.02 29.43 9.20
CA GLY A 103 -20.87 28.26 9.47
C GLY A 103 -20.13 26.92 9.35
N VAL A 104 -20.83 25.82 9.66
CA VAL A 104 -20.28 24.46 9.55
C VAL A 104 -19.82 24.20 8.11
N PRO A 105 -18.56 23.84 7.88
CA PRO A 105 -18.04 23.64 6.54
C PRO A 105 -18.65 22.38 5.89
N ALA A 106 -19.02 22.50 4.61
CA ALA A 106 -19.39 21.35 3.81
C ALA A 106 -18.17 20.45 3.55
N LEU A 107 -18.40 19.14 3.35
CA LEU A 107 -17.35 18.21 2.98
C LEU A 107 -16.71 18.59 1.62
N PRO A 108 -15.44 18.24 1.40
CA PRO A 108 -14.75 18.54 0.15
C PRO A 108 -15.49 17.97 -1.07
N SER A 109 -15.91 18.85 -1.98
CA SER A 109 -16.48 18.43 -3.27
C SER A 109 -15.38 18.14 -4.27
N VAL A 110 -15.30 16.87 -4.70
CA VAL A 110 -14.26 16.32 -5.59
C VAL A 110 -14.93 15.75 -6.85
N CYS A 111 -14.31 15.96 -8.02
CA CYS A 111 -14.77 15.33 -9.27
C CYS A 111 -14.81 13.80 -9.13
N GLU A 112 -15.85 13.16 -9.67
CA GLU A 112 -16.08 11.72 -9.52
C GLU A 112 -14.87 10.87 -9.96
N HIS A 113 -14.29 11.19 -11.12
CA HIS A 113 -13.10 10.51 -11.64
C HIS A 113 -11.82 10.71 -10.80
N LYS A 114 -11.80 11.63 -9.83
CA LYS A 114 -10.68 11.86 -8.89
C LYS A 114 -11.01 11.45 -7.45
N ARG A 115 -12.21 10.92 -7.19
CA ARG A 115 -12.66 10.53 -5.84
C ARG A 115 -11.76 9.45 -5.22
N GLY A 116 -11.47 8.38 -5.96
CA GLY A 116 -10.58 7.32 -5.46
C GLY A 116 -9.17 7.83 -5.11
N MET A 117 -8.60 8.72 -5.94
CA MET A 117 -7.31 9.36 -5.65
C MET A 117 -7.39 10.26 -4.42
N PHE A 118 -8.48 11.02 -4.27
CA PHE A 118 -8.69 11.86 -3.10
C PHE A 118 -8.77 11.05 -1.80
N GLU A 119 -9.52 9.93 -1.79
CA GLU A 119 -9.59 9.04 -0.64
C GLU A 119 -8.22 8.48 -0.25
N THR A 120 -7.44 8.04 -1.23
CA THR A 120 -6.07 7.54 -1.00
C THR A 120 -5.19 8.63 -0.38
N VAL A 121 -5.21 9.85 -0.93
CA VAL A 121 -4.44 11.00 -0.41
C VAL A 121 -4.86 11.32 1.03
N VAL A 122 -6.17 11.35 1.32
CA VAL A 122 -6.67 11.64 2.67
C VAL A 122 -6.25 10.54 3.65
N ARG A 123 -6.41 9.26 3.33
CA ARG A 123 -6.01 8.15 4.22
C ARG A 123 -4.51 8.10 4.46
N TYR A 124 -3.71 8.57 3.51
CA TYR A 124 -2.27 8.67 3.68
C TYR A 124 -1.86 9.76 4.67
N TYR A 125 -2.38 10.98 4.51
CA TYR A 125 -2.04 12.10 5.40
C TYR A 125 -2.78 12.07 6.75
N PHE A 126 -3.95 11.44 6.80
CA PHE A 126 -4.80 11.32 7.99
C PHE A 126 -5.17 9.85 8.22
N PRO A 127 -4.22 9.02 8.69
CA PRO A 127 -4.46 7.59 8.87
C PRO A 127 -5.51 7.30 9.95
N GLY A 128 -6.21 6.16 9.80
CA GLY A 128 -7.22 5.70 10.76
C GLY A 128 -8.49 6.56 10.79
N ASP A 129 -9.05 6.73 11.99
CA ASP A 129 -10.30 7.46 12.22
C ASP A 129 -10.20 8.93 11.81
N CYS A 130 -8.99 9.49 11.72
CA CYS A 130 -8.77 10.87 11.28
C CYS A 130 -9.17 11.10 9.82
N SER A 131 -9.20 10.06 8.98
CA SER A 131 -9.64 10.19 7.58
C SER A 131 -11.13 10.54 7.46
N THR A 132 -11.96 10.08 8.41
CA THR A 132 -13.41 10.34 8.45
C THR A 132 -13.73 11.82 8.60
N LEU A 133 -12.80 12.58 9.19
CA LEU A 133 -12.91 14.03 9.39
C LEU A 133 -13.00 14.79 8.06
N VAL A 134 -12.39 14.26 7.00
CA VAL A 134 -12.32 14.89 5.67
C VAL A 134 -13.18 14.14 4.65
N LEU A 135 -13.31 12.82 4.75
CA LEU A 135 -14.11 12.01 3.81
C LEU A 135 -15.61 12.02 4.10
N GLY A 136 -16.00 12.32 5.35
CA GLY A 136 -17.31 11.93 5.84
C GLY A 136 -17.34 10.44 6.18
N SER A 137 -18.22 10.07 7.12
CA SER A 137 -18.49 8.68 7.52
C SER A 137 -18.85 7.78 6.34
#